data_AF-A0A3S0WA35-F1
#
_entry.id   AF-A0A3S0WA35-F1
#
_cell.length_a   1.000
_cell.length_b   1.000
_cell.length_c   1.000
_cell.angle_alpha   90.00
_cell.angle_beta   90.00
_cell.angle_gamma   90.00
#
_symmetry.space_group_name_H-M   'P 1'
#
loop_
_entity.id
_entity.type
_entity.pdbx_description
1 polymer ?
#
loop_
_entity_poly.entity_id
_entity_poly.type
_entity_poly.pdbx_seq_one_letter_code
_entity_poly.pdbx_strand_id
1 'polypeptide(L)'
;MENETNVCFYCKRLVTFTTDTCPNCHKPKKFIFEKEIKKWEVQKKKQQADWNKNELARLRNLNLSKIQWEYIKVVSPTEHEMNKLGAYGWELIVTHTLQQDEDKSKQEYIFKRIYNK
;
A
#
# COMPACT_ATOMS: atom_id res chain seq x y z
N MET A 1 18.69 -4.72 -1.52
CA MET A 1 18.52 -4.77 -0.06
C MET A 1 17.99 -3.41 0.35
N GLU A 2 16.81 -3.34 0.94
CA GLU A 2 16.23 -2.09 1.42
C GLU A 2 17.01 -1.64 2.67
N ASN A 3 17.53 -0.42 2.65
CA ASN A 3 18.26 0.14 3.79
C ASN A 3 17.25 0.58 4.86
N GLU A 4 17.11 -0.19 5.92
CA GLU A 4 16.21 0.13 7.04
C GLU A 4 16.97 0.91 8.12
N THR A 5 16.72 2.23 8.18
CA THR A 5 17.21 3.09 9.26
C THR A 5 16.25 3.01 10.44
N ASN A 6 16.73 2.47 11.56
CA ASN A 6 15.92 2.24 12.76
C ASN A 6 16.75 2.29 14.04
N VAL A 7 16.09 2.41 15.20
CA VAL A 7 16.80 2.46 16.48
C VAL A 7 17.16 1.04 16.94
N CYS A 8 18.45 0.78 17.14
CA CYS A 8 18.94 -0.52 17.60
C CYS A 8 18.48 -0.80 19.04
N PHE A 9 17.93 -1.99 19.26
CA PHE A 9 17.45 -2.45 20.57
C PHE A 9 18.52 -2.40 21.66
N TYR A 10 19.78 -2.70 21.30
CA TYR A 10 20.86 -2.87 22.26
C TYR A 10 21.62 -1.58 22.59
N CYS A 11 22.03 -0.82 21.57
CA CYS A 11 22.81 0.41 21.80
C CYS A 11 21.96 1.68 21.84
N LYS A 12 20.64 1.56 21.59
CA LYS A 12 19.68 2.66 21.61
C LYS A 12 20.00 3.82 20.66
N ARG A 13 20.87 3.59 19.67
CA ARG A 13 21.21 4.57 18.63
C ARG A 13 20.40 4.32 17.37
N LEU A 14 20.13 5.39 16.62
CA LEU A 14 19.62 5.31 15.26
C LEU A 14 20.72 4.71 14.38
N VAL A 15 20.41 3.66 13.63
CA VAL A 15 21.38 2.93 12.82
C VAL A 15 20.73 2.47 11.53
N THR A 16 21.44 2.64 10.42
CA THR A 16 21.07 2.04 9.14
C THR A 16 21.64 0.63 9.10
N PHE A 17 20.76 -0.37 9.09
CA PHE A 17 21.19 -1.77 9.02
C PHE A 17 21.42 -2.14 7.56
N THR A 18 22.69 -2.26 7.17
CA THR A 18 23.11 -2.81 5.88
C THR A 18 23.41 -4.31 5.95
N THR A 19 23.45 -4.87 7.18
CA THR A 19 23.68 -6.28 7.50
C THR A 19 22.77 -6.71 8.67
N ASP A 20 22.74 -8.01 8.99
CA ASP A 20 22.00 -8.57 10.14
C ASP A 20 22.61 -8.23 11.51
N THR A 21 23.57 -7.31 11.55
CA THR A 21 24.25 -6.87 12.77
C THR A 21 24.26 -5.34 12.83
N CYS A 22 24.16 -4.82 14.05
CA CYS A 22 24.25 -3.38 14.28
C CYS A 22 25.70 -2.91 14.06
N PRO A 23 25.98 -1.95 13.16
CA PRO A 23 27.35 -1.50 12.90
C PRO A 23 27.99 -0.78 14.09
N ASN A 24 27.20 -0.34 15.08
CA ASN A 24 27.73 0.36 16.26
C ASN A 24 28.03 -0.59 17.44
N CYS A 25 27.22 -1.62 17.68
CA CYS A 25 27.39 -2.51 18.84
C CYS A 25 27.59 -3.97 18.48
N HIS A 26 27.67 -4.30 17.19
CA HIS A 26 27.93 -5.63 16.63
C HIS A 26 26.97 -6.74 17.08
N LYS A 27 25.88 -6.38 17.76
CA LYS A 27 24.81 -7.30 18.17
C LYS A 27 23.83 -7.54 17.02
N PRO A 28 23.07 -8.65 17.05
CA PRO A 28 22.09 -8.98 16.01
C PRO A 28 21.08 -7.86 15.76
N LYS A 29 20.60 -7.76 14.52
CA LYS A 29 19.58 -6.82 14.08
C LYS A 29 18.31 -7.03 14.91
N LYS A 30 18.00 -6.03 15.74
CA LYS A 30 16.79 -5.97 16.55
C LYS A 30 16.44 -4.51 16.76
N PHE A 31 15.19 -4.15 16.52
CA PHE A 31 14.73 -2.77 16.65
C PHE A 31 14.06 -2.56 18.01
N ILE A 32 14.22 -1.36 18.61
CA ILE A 32 13.51 -1.03 19.86
C ILE A 32 12.00 -1.16 19.68
N PHE A 33 11.49 -0.63 18.58
CA PHE A 33 10.07 -0.47 18.32
C PHE A 33 9.51 -1.51 17.37
N GLU A 34 10.16 -2.68 17.24
CA GLU A 34 9.74 -3.68 16.25
C GLU A 34 8.28 -4.12 16.42
N LYS A 35 7.82 -4.24 17.69
CA LYS A 35 6.44 -4.60 17.99
C LYS A 35 5.48 -3.46 17.65
N GLU A 36 5.85 -2.23 17.98
CA GLU A 36 5.05 -1.04 17.68
C GLU A 36 4.97 -0.80 16.16
N ILE A 37 6.08 -0.93 15.42
CA ILE A 37 6.13 -0.81 13.96
C ILE A 37 5.20 -1.85 13.32
N LYS A 38 5.30 -3.13 13.70
CA LYS A 38 4.40 -4.18 13.20
C LYS A 38 2.94 -3.89 13.53
N LYS A 39 2.63 -3.40 14.73
CA LYS A 39 1.27 -2.99 15.10
C LYS A 39 0.76 -1.83 14.25
N TRP A 40 1.61 -0.82 14.03
CA TRP A 40 1.30 0.34 13.18
C TRP A 40 1.04 -0.07 11.73
N GLU A 41 1.85 -0.97 11.17
CA GLU A 41 1.65 -1.49 9.82
C GLU A 41 0.32 -2.23 9.68
N VAL A 42 -0.03 -3.08 10.66
CA VAL A 42 -1.32 -3.79 10.70
C VAL A 42 -2.48 -2.79 10.81
N GLN A 43 -2.37 -1.79 11.68
CA GLN A 43 -3.39 -0.75 11.82
C GLN A 43 -3.54 0.09 10.54
N LYS A 44 -2.43 0.48 9.91
CA LYS A 44 -2.42 1.22 8.65
C LYS A 44 -3.07 0.42 7.53
N LYS A 45 -2.78 -0.88 7.41
CA LYS A 45 -3.45 -1.78 6.45
C LYS A 45 -4.95 -1.86 6.72
N LYS A 46 -5.37 -1.96 7.99
CA LYS A 46 -6.80 -1.98 8.37
C LYS A 46 -7.49 -0.66 8.03
N GLN A 47 -6.90 0.48 8.40
CA GLN A 47 -7.42 1.81 8.07
C GLN A 47 -7.56 2.02 6.57
N GLN A 48 -6.55 1.60 5.80
CA GLN A 48 -6.60 1.65 4.34
C GLN A 48 -7.76 0.81 3.79
N ALA A 49 -7.96 -0.42 4.29
CA ALA A 49 -9.06 -1.28 3.89
C ALA A 49 -10.43 -0.67 4.21
N ASP A 50 -10.59 -0.06 5.39
CA ASP A 50 -11.83 0.62 5.79
C ASP A 50 -12.10 1.85 4.90
N TRP A 51 -11.07 2.66 4.61
CA TRP A 51 -11.18 3.79 3.69
C TRP A 51 -11.60 3.34 2.29
N ASN A 52 -10.93 2.32 1.74
CA ASN A 52 -11.25 1.76 0.43
C ASN A 52 -12.69 1.25 0.34
N LYS A 53 -13.18 0.60 1.40
CA LYS A 53 -14.57 0.11 1.48
C LYS A 53 -15.59 1.26 1.45
N ASN A 54 -15.34 2.31 2.24
CA ASN A 54 -16.21 3.49 2.29
C ASN A 54 -16.19 4.25 0.97
N GLU A 55 -15.01 4.41 0.37
CA GLU A 55 -14.86 5.09 -0.90
C GLU A 55 -15.58 4.32 -2.02
N LEU A 56 -15.41 3.01 -2.11
CA LEU A 56 -16.16 2.17 -3.06
C LEU A 56 -17.68 2.33 -2.91
N ALA A 57 -18.20 2.38 -1.69
CA ALA A 57 -19.62 2.61 -1.43
C ALA A 57 -20.06 4.01 -1.90
N ARG A 58 -19.25 5.04 -1.61
CA ARG A 58 -19.47 6.40 -2.09
C ARG A 58 -19.54 6.45 -3.61
N LEU A 59 -18.58 5.81 -4.29
CA LEU A 59 -18.49 5.79 -5.76
C LEU A 59 -19.70 5.11 -6.40
N ARG A 60 -20.17 3.98 -5.84
CA ARG A 60 -21.38 3.28 -6.31
C ARG A 60 -22.65 4.13 -6.21
N ASN A 61 -22.70 5.06 -5.25
CA ASN A 61 -23.85 5.92 -5.02
C ASN A 61 -23.81 7.23 -5.85
N LEU A 62 -22.79 7.44 -6.69
CA LEU A 62 -22.71 8.61 -7.53
C LEU A 62 -23.57 8.45 -8.79
N ASN A 63 -24.65 9.24 -8.90
CA ASN A 63 -25.37 9.46 -10.15
C ASN A 63 -24.64 10.55 -10.96
N LEU A 64 -23.73 10.16 -11.87
CA LEU A 64 -22.94 11.12 -12.64
C LEU A 64 -22.99 10.84 -14.15
N SER A 65 -23.32 11.86 -14.94
CA SER A 65 -23.48 11.78 -16.40
C SER A 65 -22.19 11.92 -17.20
N LYS A 66 -21.09 12.38 -16.59
CA LYS A 66 -19.82 12.69 -17.28
C LYS A 66 -18.61 11.91 -16.77
N ILE A 67 -18.76 11.11 -15.72
CA ILE A 67 -17.65 10.39 -15.12
C ILE A 67 -17.87 8.91 -15.38
N GLN A 68 -16.91 8.29 -16.05
CA GLN A 68 -16.86 6.85 -16.20
C GLN A 68 -15.95 6.26 -15.14
N TRP A 69 -16.38 5.13 -14.60
CA TRP A 69 -15.64 4.33 -13.64
C TRP A 69 -15.22 3.03 -14.31
N GLU A 70 -13.92 2.73 -14.26
CA GLU A 70 -13.39 1.44 -14.70
C GLU A 70 -12.85 0.67 -13.52
N TYR A 71 -12.98 -0.65 -13.62
CA TYR A 71 -12.67 -1.58 -12.56
C TYR A 71 -11.84 -2.73 -13.14
N ILE A 72 -10.66 -2.94 -12.55
CA ILE A 72 -9.68 -3.92 -13.03
C ILE A 72 -9.34 -4.90 -11.91
N LYS A 73 -9.46 -6.21 -12.19
CA LYS A 73 -8.99 -7.31 -11.32
C LYS A 73 -7.67 -7.84 -11.86
N VAL A 74 -6.60 -7.67 -11.11
CA VAL A 74 -5.28 -8.16 -11.52
C VAL A 74 -4.51 -8.70 -10.32
N VAL A 75 -3.68 -9.71 -10.58
CA VAL A 75 -2.73 -10.22 -9.60
C VAL A 75 -1.42 -9.51 -9.89
N SER A 76 -1.04 -8.57 -9.02
CA SER A 76 0.23 -7.83 -9.09
C SER A 76 0.44 -7.07 -10.42
N PRO A 77 -0.31 -5.98 -10.69
CA PRO A 77 -0.05 -5.16 -11.86
C PRO A 77 1.33 -4.51 -11.79
N THR A 78 1.95 -4.37 -12.95
CA THR A 78 3.17 -3.59 -13.09
C THR A 78 2.86 -2.09 -12.99
N GLU A 79 3.84 -1.30 -12.53
CA GLU A 79 3.74 0.16 -12.54
C GLU A 79 3.41 0.70 -13.95
N HIS A 80 3.94 0.04 -14.98
CA HIS A 80 3.67 0.37 -16.38
C HIS A 80 2.19 0.26 -16.77
N GLU A 81 1.49 -0.79 -16.33
CA GLU A 81 0.07 -0.98 -16.60
C GLU A 81 -0.77 0.08 -15.89
N MET A 82 -0.40 0.42 -14.65
CA MET A 82 -1.05 1.48 -13.87
C MET A 82 -0.81 2.86 -14.51
N ASN A 83 0.42 3.12 -14.96
CA ASN A 83 0.81 4.39 -15.59
C ASN A 83 0.16 4.58 -16.95
N LYS A 84 -0.04 3.51 -17.74
CA LYS A 84 -0.81 3.58 -18.99
C LYS A 84 -2.21 4.11 -18.76
N LEU A 85 -2.92 3.60 -17.75
CA LEU A 85 -4.26 4.09 -17.41
C LEU A 85 -4.21 5.57 -17.00
N GLY A 86 -3.24 5.93 -16.15
CA GLY A 86 -2.92 7.32 -15.80
C GLY A 86 -2.79 8.23 -17.02
N ALA A 87 -2.01 7.81 -18.02
CA ALA A 87 -1.75 8.55 -19.25
C ALA A 87 -3.01 8.76 -20.12
N TYR A 88 -4.03 7.92 -20.00
CA TYR A 88 -5.31 8.06 -20.72
C TYR A 88 -6.34 8.93 -19.97
N GLY A 89 -5.91 9.67 -18.94
CA GLY A 89 -6.76 10.56 -18.15
C GLY A 89 -7.60 9.83 -17.10
N TRP A 90 -7.15 8.66 -16.67
CA TRP A 90 -7.75 7.91 -15.57
C TRP A 90 -6.98 8.14 -14.28
N GLU A 91 -7.70 8.50 -13.23
CA GLU A 91 -7.15 8.68 -11.88
C GLU A 91 -7.47 7.45 -11.04
N LEU A 92 -6.48 6.84 -10.39
CA LEU A 92 -6.71 5.75 -9.44
C LEU A 92 -7.31 6.31 -8.15
N ILE A 93 -8.50 5.84 -7.78
CA ILE A 93 -9.23 6.34 -6.60
C ILE A 93 -9.25 5.32 -5.47
N VAL A 94 -9.39 4.03 -5.80
CA VAL A 94 -9.46 2.96 -4.79
C VAL A 94 -8.63 1.76 -5.22
N THR A 95 -7.90 1.19 -4.26
CA THR A 95 -7.28 -0.13 -4.40
C THR A 95 -7.92 -1.08 -3.38
N HIS A 96 -8.31 -2.29 -3.75
CA HIS A 96 -8.94 -3.21 -2.80
C HIS A 96 -8.34 -4.60 -2.93
N THR A 97 -7.84 -5.15 -1.84
CA THR A 97 -7.31 -6.52 -1.84
C THR A 97 -8.41 -7.48 -1.43
N LEU A 98 -8.77 -8.38 -2.35
CA LEU A 98 -9.61 -9.54 -2.07
C LEU A 98 -8.73 -10.75 -1.76
N GLN A 99 -8.89 -11.31 -0.57
CA GLN A 99 -8.31 -12.61 -0.23
C GLN A 99 -9.24 -13.70 -0.77
N GLN A 100 -8.76 -14.52 -1.70
CA GLN A 100 -9.55 -15.63 -2.25
C GLN A 100 -9.22 -16.95 -1.55
N ASP A 101 -7.92 -17.26 -1.37
CA ASP A 101 -7.41 -18.45 -0.68
C ASP A 101 -6.22 -18.06 0.22
N GLU A 102 -5.70 -18.98 1.06
CA GLU A 102 -4.58 -18.73 1.97
C GLU A 102 -3.34 -18.13 1.27
N ASP A 103 -3.06 -18.56 0.02
CA ASP A 103 -1.91 -18.11 -0.76
C ASP A 103 -2.25 -17.17 -1.93
N LYS A 104 -3.54 -16.88 -2.18
CA LYS A 104 -3.98 -16.11 -3.35
C LYS A 104 -4.74 -14.86 -2.97
N SER A 105 -4.10 -13.71 -3.21
CA SER A 105 -4.74 -12.39 -3.15
C SER A 105 -4.95 -11.82 -4.55
N LYS A 106 -6.14 -11.27 -4.80
CA LYS A 106 -6.41 -10.41 -5.96
C LYS A 106 -6.43 -8.96 -5.52
N GLN A 107 -5.88 -8.09 -6.36
CA GLN A 107 -6.03 -6.66 -6.17
C GLN A 107 -7.01 -6.10 -7.21
N GLU A 108 -7.94 -5.32 -6.72
CA GLU A 108 -8.91 -4.57 -7.49
C GLU A 108 -8.49 -3.12 -7.53
N TYR A 109 -8.61 -2.49 -8.70
CA TYR A 109 -8.25 -1.10 -8.91
C TYR A 109 -9.44 -0.39 -9.54
N ILE A 110 -9.83 0.74 -8.94
CA ILE A 110 -10.95 1.54 -9.39
C ILE A 110 -10.43 2.87 -9.88
N PHE A 111 -10.69 3.15 -11.14
CA PHE A 111 -10.23 4.36 -11.79
C PHE A 111 -11.41 5.23 -12.19
N LYS A 112 -11.18 6.54 -12.10
CA LYS A 112 -12.09 7.58 -12.53
C LYS A 112 -11.56 8.25 -13.78
N ARG A 113 -12.34 8.30 -14.85
CA ARG A 113 -12.03 9.19 -15.98
C ARG A 113 -12.68 10.55 -15.76
N ILE A 114 -11.85 11.59 -15.72
CA ILE A 114 -12.33 12.97 -15.75
C ILE A 114 -12.18 13.46 -17.19
N TYR A 115 -13.29 13.57 -17.90
CA TYR A 115 -13.29 14.23 -19.19
C TYR A 115 -13.16 15.74 -18.96
N ASN A 116 -12.01 16.31 -19.31
CA ASN A 116 -11.89 17.75 -19.45
C ASN A 116 -12.79 18.18 -20.61
N LYS A 117 -13.74 19.07 -20.31
CA LYS A 117 -14.56 19.73 -21.33
C LYS A 117 -13.71 20.67 -22.18
#